data_AF-A0A0D2H835-F1
#
_entry.id   AF-A0A0D2H835-F1
#
_cell.length_a   1.000
_cell.length_b   1.000
_cell.length_c   1.000
_cell.angle_alpha   90.00
_cell.angle_beta   90.00
_cell.angle_gamma   90.00
#
_symmetry.space_group_name_H-M   'P 1'
#
loop_
_entity.id
_entity.type
_entity.pdbx_description
1 polymer ?
#
loop_
_entity_poly.entity_id
_entity_poly.type
_entity_poly.pdbx_seq_one_letter_code
_entity_poly.pdbx_strand_id
1 'polypeptide(L)'
;MARILLDYSGSDVRLFFRIFFVVAFILINLVGTKCLAARAKLRLFQRHTVPLPYMTSWLGSFDSLYALLVVKTLPGGWLSLLMIFAYLLNLGSDFTSALIKSVLVHDRCQFGTGLVVQSALIEGVPWNGAPYTVVSQAQTTSLLNDGLQGVYRKANRAVDFSADATDLLGNWHCVRNSLELDYPWDVSVDDIVVSLQQHDLLYDTPYAVSASIGNISHLVIVDTSVGDNVGAVFDVRFSVDTTAYGNETKHMQSYECSLNDTYGELQPVQEMIHSHDTLKNWAEVFQGAVYEGTGTPASNNTGGILEQVLNSMTMVAGGDNYLLDTSHSSETQGCLTQRTHIFWELIMLAGLTLLLLAFLLLFWFGLSIRIKILSGGTDAADAEWIQENTPIGNFEWMAQAVRESQRPRPVEVKTAHLKNWHFGGSSEGGGGLWITNKATRSNLTEEAISLRSSIP
;
A
#
# COMPACT_ATOMS: atom_id res chain seq x y z
N MET A 1 -2.60 -0.54 -15.13
CA MET A 1 -3.62 -0.14 -14.14
C MET A 1 -2.95 0.88 -13.22
N ALA A 2 -3.47 2.10 -13.11
CA ALA A 2 -2.82 3.16 -12.32
C ALA A 2 -2.88 2.80 -10.82
N ARG A 3 -1.72 2.84 -10.14
CA ARG A 3 -1.63 2.63 -8.68
C ARG A 3 -1.84 3.97 -7.99
N ILE A 4 -2.76 4.03 -7.03
CA ILE A 4 -2.97 5.22 -6.20
C ILE A 4 -2.17 5.00 -4.91
N LEU A 5 -1.05 5.71 -4.82
CA LEU A 5 -0.16 5.69 -3.67
C LEU A 5 -0.37 6.97 -2.88
N LEU A 6 -0.57 6.82 -1.58
CA LEU A 6 -0.72 7.94 -0.65
C LEU A 6 0.44 7.98 0.34
N ASP A 7 0.80 9.20 0.70
CA ASP A 7 1.85 9.54 1.67
C ASP A 7 1.40 9.38 3.12
N TYR A 8 0.15 8.99 3.34
CA TYR A 8 -0.45 8.81 4.66
C TYR A 8 -0.25 7.39 5.17
N SER A 9 -0.24 7.24 6.50
CA SER A 9 -0.18 5.93 7.13
C SER A 9 -1.39 5.09 6.73
N GLY A 10 -1.17 3.79 6.50
CA GLY A 10 -2.26 2.87 6.13
C GLY A 10 -3.34 2.78 7.21
N SER A 11 -2.96 3.02 8.47
CA SER A 11 -3.89 3.08 9.60
C SER A 11 -4.84 4.26 9.49
N ASP A 12 -4.32 5.46 9.22
CA ASP A 12 -5.13 6.68 9.13
C ASP A 12 -6.11 6.61 7.95
N VAL A 13 -5.64 6.09 6.81
CA VAL A 13 -6.48 5.92 5.62
C VAL A 13 -7.59 4.91 5.89
N ARG A 14 -7.30 3.77 6.54
CA ARG A 14 -8.32 2.78 6.94
C ARG A 14 -9.33 3.38 7.90
N LEU A 15 -8.88 4.15 8.88
CA LEU A 15 -9.73 4.82 9.85
C LEU A 15 -10.67 5.82 9.15
N PHE A 16 -10.12 6.63 8.25
CA PHE A 16 -10.89 7.58 7.45
C PHE A 16 -12.02 6.90 6.67
N PHE A 17 -11.71 5.86 5.88
CA PHE A 17 -12.73 5.15 5.10
C PHE A 17 -13.77 4.46 5.99
N ARG A 18 -13.36 3.91 7.14
CA ARG A 18 -14.30 3.32 8.10
C ARG A 18 -15.27 4.35 8.65
N ILE A 19 -14.78 5.52 9.07
CA ILE A 19 -15.64 6.63 9.53
C ILE A 19 -16.56 7.09 8.40
N PHE A 20 -16.01 7.27 7.20
CA PHE A 20 -16.76 7.67 6.01
C PHE A 20 -17.93 6.72 5.73
N PHE A 21 -17.70 5.41 5.64
CA PHE A 21 -18.76 4.44 5.36
C PHE A 21 -19.81 4.40 6.48
N VAL A 22 -19.39 4.42 7.76
CA VAL A 22 -20.33 4.45 8.88
C VAL A 22 -21.26 5.66 8.80
N VAL A 23 -20.70 6.86 8.58
CA VAL A 23 -21.50 8.09 8.45
C VAL A 23 -22.41 8.03 7.23
N ALA A 24 -21.89 7.57 6.08
CA ALA A 24 -22.68 7.46 4.85
C ALA A 24 -23.87 6.50 5.02
N PHE A 25 -23.68 5.33 5.63
CA PHE A 25 -24.76 4.37 5.85
C PHE A 25 -25.78 4.84 6.89
N ILE A 26 -25.36 5.57 7.93
CA ILE A 26 -26.29 6.24 8.85
C ILE A 26 -27.18 7.22 8.08
N LEU A 27 -26.59 8.05 7.22
CA LEU A 27 -27.34 9.01 6.40
C LEU A 27 -28.27 8.30 5.40
N ILE A 28 -27.82 7.23 4.75
CA ILE A 28 -28.65 6.41 3.85
C ILE A 28 -29.86 5.85 4.59
N ASN A 29 -29.68 5.30 5.80
CA ASN A 29 -30.78 4.74 6.59
C ASN A 29 -31.79 5.82 7.01
N LEU A 30 -31.30 7.00 7.42
CA LEU A 30 -32.14 8.14 7.81
C LEU A 30 -32.94 8.66 6.62
N VAL A 31 -32.27 8.99 5.52
CA VAL A 31 -32.91 9.54 4.31
C VAL A 31 -33.85 8.50 3.69
N GLY A 32 -33.43 7.23 3.64
CA GLY A 32 -34.24 6.12 3.17
C GLY A 32 -35.55 5.96 3.95
N THR A 33 -35.51 6.11 5.28
CA THR A 33 -36.72 6.12 6.12
C THR A 33 -37.62 7.30 5.77
N LYS A 34 -37.04 8.49 5.54
CA LYS A 34 -37.81 9.67 5.11
C LYS A 34 -38.40 9.51 3.70
N CYS A 35 -37.75 8.81 2.78
CA CYS A 35 -38.28 8.47 1.46
C CYS A 35 -39.53 7.59 1.55
N LEU A 36 -39.46 6.51 2.35
CA LEU A 36 -40.57 5.59 2.57
C LEU A 36 -41.76 6.30 3.23
N ALA A 37 -41.47 7.12 4.25
CA ALA A 37 -42.44 7.99 4.91
C ALA A 37 -43.17 8.92 3.92
N ALA A 38 -42.40 9.67 3.14
CA ALA A 38 -42.93 10.62 2.18
C ALA A 38 -43.79 9.91 1.12
N ARG A 39 -43.36 8.75 0.65
CA ARG A 39 -44.12 7.96 -0.33
C ARG A 39 -45.44 7.44 0.24
N ALA A 40 -45.46 6.95 1.48
CA ALA A 40 -46.69 6.50 2.14
C ALA A 40 -47.67 7.67 2.31
N LYS A 41 -47.19 8.81 2.82
CA LYS A 41 -47.99 10.04 2.96
C LYS A 41 -48.55 10.52 1.63
N LEU A 42 -47.74 10.55 0.57
CA LEU A 42 -48.17 10.95 -0.78
C LEU A 42 -49.36 10.11 -1.28
N ARG A 43 -49.34 8.79 -1.06
CA ARG A 43 -50.45 7.91 -1.44
C ARG A 43 -51.72 8.18 -0.63
N LEU A 44 -51.58 8.47 0.66
CA LEU A 44 -52.71 8.83 1.53
C LEU A 44 -53.33 10.17 1.10
N PHE A 45 -52.51 11.17 0.76
CA PHE A 45 -52.99 12.44 0.19
C PHE A 45 -53.76 12.25 -1.12
N GLN A 46 -53.35 11.27 -1.94
CA GLN A 46 -54.06 10.89 -3.17
C GLN A 46 -55.32 10.04 -2.90
N ARG A 47 -55.76 9.90 -1.64
CA ARG A 47 -56.89 9.07 -1.20
C ARG A 47 -56.75 7.57 -1.53
N HIS A 48 -55.53 7.09 -1.70
CA HIS A 48 -55.24 5.67 -1.89
C HIS A 48 -54.88 5.01 -0.55
N THR A 49 -55.27 3.76 -0.35
CA THR A 49 -54.80 2.96 0.79
C THR A 49 -53.41 2.38 0.52
N VAL A 50 -52.60 2.24 1.56
CA VAL A 50 -51.21 1.76 1.47
C VAL A 50 -51.10 0.36 2.09
N PRO A 51 -50.57 -0.65 1.38
CA PRO A 51 -50.30 -1.96 1.97
C PRO A 51 -49.35 -1.85 3.17
N LEU A 52 -49.61 -2.58 4.26
CA LEU A 52 -48.76 -2.56 5.46
C LEU A 52 -47.28 -2.87 5.18
N PRO A 53 -46.91 -3.83 4.30
CA PRO A 53 -45.50 -4.07 3.98
C PRO A 53 -44.79 -2.87 3.34
N TYR A 54 -45.53 -1.87 2.86
CA TYR A 54 -44.96 -0.67 2.25
C TYR A 54 -44.78 0.48 3.24
N MET A 55 -45.24 0.31 4.48
CA MET A 55 -45.15 1.29 5.56
C MET A 55 -44.16 0.83 6.64
N THR A 56 -43.02 0.31 6.19
CA THR A 56 -41.90 -0.05 7.06
C THR A 56 -40.92 1.11 7.17
N SER A 57 -40.12 1.14 8.24
CA SER A 57 -38.89 1.93 8.27
C SER A 57 -37.86 1.36 7.28
N TRP A 58 -36.75 2.08 7.09
CA TRP A 58 -35.62 1.53 6.36
C TRP A 58 -35.00 0.38 7.16
N LEU A 59 -35.32 -0.84 6.77
CA LEU A 59 -34.72 -2.07 7.27
C LEU A 59 -33.23 -2.10 6.87
N GLY A 60 -32.36 -1.92 7.87
CA GLY A 60 -30.94 -2.15 7.72
C GLY A 60 -30.61 -3.65 7.71
N SER A 61 -29.39 -3.98 7.28
CA SER A 61 -28.83 -5.32 7.46
C SER A 61 -29.68 -6.44 6.81
N PHE A 62 -29.67 -7.62 7.42
CA PHE A 62 -30.36 -8.82 6.95
C PHE A 62 -31.90 -8.72 7.03
N ASP A 63 -32.45 -7.75 7.76
CA ASP A 63 -33.90 -7.63 7.99
C ASP A 63 -34.68 -7.39 6.70
N SER A 64 -34.07 -6.70 5.72
CA SER A 64 -34.66 -6.48 4.40
C SER A 64 -34.87 -7.79 3.62
N LEU A 65 -33.88 -8.69 3.67
CA LEU A 65 -33.94 -10.03 3.05
C LEU A 65 -34.89 -10.95 3.82
N TYR A 66 -34.86 -10.91 5.15
CA TYR A 66 -35.75 -11.68 6.00
C TYR A 66 -37.22 -11.30 5.77
N ALA A 67 -37.53 -10.01 5.70
CA ALA A 67 -38.88 -9.52 5.42
C ALA A 67 -39.40 -9.98 4.04
N LEU A 68 -38.53 -9.99 3.03
CA LEU A 68 -38.85 -10.53 1.71
C LEU A 68 -39.23 -12.02 1.78
N LEU A 69 -38.47 -12.82 2.54
CA LEU A 69 -38.72 -14.27 2.69
C LEU A 69 -40.03 -14.56 3.44
N VAL A 70 -40.31 -13.82 4.51
CA VAL A 70 -41.48 -14.06 5.38
C VAL A 70 -42.77 -13.55 4.75
N VAL A 71 -42.78 -12.31 4.24
CA VAL A 71 -44.00 -11.67 3.72
C VAL A 71 -44.21 -12.01 2.23
N LYS A 72 -43.18 -12.55 1.55
CA LYS A 72 -43.16 -12.83 0.10
C LYS A 72 -43.50 -11.61 -0.75
N THR A 73 -43.23 -10.41 -0.23
CA THR A 73 -43.42 -9.13 -0.92
C THR A 73 -42.27 -8.19 -0.54
N LEU A 74 -41.86 -7.33 -1.47
CA LEU A 74 -40.78 -6.38 -1.24
C LEU A 74 -41.22 -5.29 -0.24
N PRO A 75 -40.62 -5.19 0.97
CA PRO A 75 -40.95 -4.16 1.93
C PRO A 75 -40.62 -2.77 1.38
N GLY A 76 -41.57 -1.83 1.42
CA GLY A 76 -41.39 -0.52 0.77
C GLY A 76 -41.46 -0.53 -0.77
N GLY A 77 -41.84 -1.65 -1.38
CA GLY A 77 -41.91 -1.82 -2.84
C GLY A 77 -40.53 -1.81 -3.50
N TRP A 78 -40.37 -1.11 -4.63
CA TRP A 78 -39.10 -1.07 -5.36
C TRP A 78 -37.93 -0.47 -4.53
N LEU A 79 -38.21 0.35 -3.51
CA LEU A 79 -37.18 0.90 -2.62
C LEU A 79 -36.48 -0.22 -1.81
N SER A 80 -37.14 -1.37 -1.62
CA SER A 80 -36.51 -2.57 -1.04
C SER A 80 -35.25 -3.00 -1.79
N LEU A 81 -35.21 -2.82 -3.11
CA LEU A 81 -34.04 -3.18 -3.91
C LEU A 81 -32.85 -2.29 -3.56
N LEU A 82 -33.10 -1.01 -3.30
CA LEU A 82 -32.07 -0.08 -2.82
C LEU A 82 -31.63 -0.40 -1.40
N MET A 83 -32.52 -0.91 -0.55
CA MET A 83 -32.19 -1.37 0.80
C MET A 83 -31.25 -2.58 0.77
N ILE A 84 -31.57 -3.57 -0.08
CA ILE A 84 -30.70 -4.75 -0.29
C ILE A 84 -29.37 -4.31 -0.89
N PHE A 85 -29.38 -3.39 -1.86
CA PHE A 85 -28.15 -2.85 -2.44
C PHE A 85 -27.30 -2.10 -1.40
N ALA A 86 -27.91 -1.27 -0.56
CA ALA A 86 -27.22 -0.60 0.55
C ALA A 86 -26.59 -1.61 1.53
N TYR A 87 -27.30 -2.70 1.82
CA TYR A 87 -26.77 -3.78 2.65
C TYR A 87 -25.54 -4.45 2.02
N LEU A 88 -25.58 -4.75 0.72
CA LEU A 88 -24.44 -5.33 -0.01
C LEU A 88 -23.24 -4.38 -0.02
N LEU A 89 -23.46 -3.08 -0.20
CA LEU A 89 -22.40 -2.06 -0.11
C LEU A 89 -21.83 -1.97 1.30
N ASN A 90 -22.68 -2.06 2.33
CA ASN A 90 -22.24 -2.03 3.73
C ASN A 90 -21.36 -3.24 4.06
N LEU A 91 -21.76 -4.44 3.62
CA LEU A 91 -20.94 -5.65 3.74
C LEU A 91 -19.63 -5.51 2.92
N GLY A 92 -19.71 -4.91 1.74
CA GLY A 92 -18.54 -4.55 0.94
C GLY A 92 -17.56 -3.65 1.68
N SER A 93 -18.06 -2.73 2.51
CA SER A 93 -17.23 -1.77 3.25
C SER A 93 -16.40 -2.42 4.35
N ASP A 94 -16.80 -3.60 4.84
CA ASP A 94 -15.99 -4.37 5.80
C ASP A 94 -14.67 -4.86 5.19
N PHE A 95 -14.57 -4.94 3.86
CA PHE A 95 -13.33 -5.27 3.14
C PHE A 95 -12.34 -4.09 3.03
N THR A 96 -12.65 -2.91 3.58
CA THR A 96 -11.76 -1.73 3.55
C THR A 96 -10.35 -2.06 4.03
N SER A 97 -10.21 -2.87 5.08
CA SER A 97 -8.89 -3.29 5.60
C SER A 97 -8.08 -4.13 4.61
N ALA A 98 -8.74 -4.92 3.76
CA ALA A 98 -8.10 -5.73 2.73
C ALA A 98 -7.75 -4.93 1.47
N LEU A 99 -8.54 -3.88 1.19
CA LEU A 99 -8.40 -2.99 0.03
C LEU A 99 -7.44 -1.82 0.25
N ILE A 100 -6.82 -1.74 1.43
CA ILE A 100 -5.79 -0.76 1.76
C ILE A 100 -4.54 -1.52 2.22
N LYS A 101 -3.48 -1.46 1.43
CA LYS A 101 -2.21 -2.16 1.73
C LYS A 101 -1.07 -1.16 1.82
N SER A 102 -0.19 -1.34 2.80
CA SER A 102 1.10 -0.65 2.84
C SER A 102 2.06 -1.38 1.93
N VAL A 103 2.71 -0.65 1.03
CA VAL A 103 3.71 -1.18 0.10
C VAL A 103 4.98 -0.34 0.21
N LEU A 104 6.13 -1.01 0.16
CA LEU A 104 7.42 -0.34 0.04
C LEU A 104 7.59 0.10 -1.42
N VAL A 105 7.97 1.36 -1.60
CA VAL A 105 8.28 1.92 -2.91
C VAL A 105 9.55 2.74 -2.82
N HIS A 106 10.28 2.78 -3.94
CA HIS A 106 11.43 3.64 -4.10
C HIS A 106 10.98 5.10 -4.12
N ASP A 107 11.63 5.93 -3.31
CA ASP A 107 11.38 7.35 -3.17
C ASP A 107 12.66 8.09 -2.77
N ARG A 108 12.57 9.42 -2.62
CA ARG A 108 13.67 10.32 -2.26
C ARG A 108 13.50 10.79 -0.82
N CYS A 109 14.30 10.24 0.10
CA CYS A 109 14.32 10.65 1.51
C CYS A 109 15.31 11.79 1.74
N GLN A 110 15.07 12.61 2.76
CA GLN A 110 16.03 13.64 3.17
C GLN A 110 17.33 12.98 3.63
N PHE A 111 18.45 13.51 3.15
CA PHE A 111 19.78 13.13 3.62
C PHE A 111 20.04 13.83 4.96
N GLY A 112 20.16 13.06 6.04
CA GLY A 112 20.46 13.61 7.36
C GLY A 112 21.95 13.89 7.50
N THR A 113 22.67 12.90 8.02
CA THR A 113 24.10 12.98 8.31
C THR A 113 24.80 11.74 7.76
N GLY A 114 25.97 11.91 7.14
CA GLY A 114 26.72 10.76 6.62
C GLY A 114 28.01 11.16 5.95
N LEU A 115 28.49 10.26 5.09
CA LEU A 115 29.59 10.52 4.18
C LEU A 115 29.05 11.17 2.91
N VAL A 116 29.69 12.24 2.45
CA VAL A 116 29.38 12.90 1.18
C VAL A 116 30.63 12.92 0.32
N VAL A 117 30.56 12.36 -0.88
CA VAL A 117 31.65 12.37 -1.85
C VAL A 117 31.59 13.67 -2.62
N GLN A 118 32.63 14.49 -2.51
CA GLN A 118 32.74 15.77 -3.23
C GLN A 118 34.12 15.92 -3.89
N SER A 119 35.17 15.71 -3.09
CA SER A 119 36.56 15.80 -3.51
C SER A 119 37.42 15.08 -2.48
N ALA A 120 38.47 14.40 -2.91
CA ALA A 120 39.42 13.81 -1.99
C ALA A 120 40.36 14.89 -1.41
N LEU A 121 40.43 14.93 -0.07
CA LEU A 121 41.38 15.76 0.68
C LEU A 121 42.43 14.91 1.42
N ILE A 122 42.29 13.58 1.36
CA ILE A 122 43.25 12.62 1.90
C ILE A 122 43.91 11.82 0.78
N GLU A 123 45.24 11.76 0.84
CA GLU A 123 46.07 10.99 -0.09
C GLU A 123 46.11 9.49 0.27
N GLY A 124 46.20 9.20 1.58
CA GLY A 124 46.21 7.85 2.13
C GLY A 124 44.86 7.46 2.72
N VAL A 125 44.14 6.54 2.07
CA VAL A 125 42.78 6.18 2.46
C VAL A 125 42.80 5.18 3.62
N PRO A 126 42.26 5.50 4.80
CA PRO A 126 42.21 4.57 5.92
C PRO A 126 41.06 3.56 5.75
N TRP A 127 41.34 2.28 5.97
CA TRP A 127 40.32 1.22 5.93
C TRP A 127 39.72 0.90 7.31
N ASN A 128 40.44 1.22 8.39
CA ASN A 128 40.08 0.84 9.77
C ASN A 128 39.16 1.87 10.47
N GLY A 129 38.47 2.70 9.70
CA GLY A 129 37.59 3.76 10.19
C GLY A 129 36.10 3.43 10.09
N ALA A 130 35.29 4.12 10.91
CA ALA A 130 33.83 4.06 10.79
C ALA A 130 33.29 4.39 9.37
N PRO A 131 33.91 5.31 8.59
CA PRO A 131 33.51 5.57 7.20
C PRO A 131 33.44 4.32 6.34
N TYR A 132 34.48 3.48 6.35
CA TYR A 132 34.51 2.22 5.60
C TYR A 132 33.32 1.32 5.94
N THR A 133 33.02 1.15 7.24
CA THR A 133 31.87 0.35 7.68
C THR A 133 30.55 0.91 7.17
N VAL A 134 30.38 2.24 7.15
CA VAL A 134 29.14 2.86 6.67
C VAL A 134 28.96 2.69 5.18
N VAL A 135 29.99 2.96 4.37
CA VAL A 135 29.86 2.87 2.92
C VAL A 135 29.76 1.41 2.43
N SER A 136 30.44 0.48 3.10
CA SER A 136 30.31 -0.95 2.79
C SER A 136 28.92 -1.48 3.16
N GLN A 137 28.38 -1.10 4.33
CA GLN A 137 27.01 -1.42 4.72
C GLN A 137 25.98 -0.77 3.80
N ALA A 138 26.16 0.50 3.42
CA ALA A 138 25.25 1.18 2.50
C ALA A 138 25.15 0.45 1.15
N GLN A 139 26.27 -0.07 0.63
CA GLN A 139 26.25 -0.89 -0.59
C GLN A 139 25.44 -2.18 -0.41
N THR A 140 25.67 -2.91 0.68
CA THR A 140 24.91 -4.12 0.98
C THR A 140 23.43 -3.83 1.21
N THR A 141 23.08 -2.79 1.97
CA THR A 141 21.70 -2.37 2.24
C THR A 141 20.99 -1.97 0.96
N SER A 142 21.65 -1.20 0.08
CA SER A 142 21.09 -0.83 -1.22
C SER A 142 20.74 -2.08 -2.02
N LEU A 143 21.68 -3.02 -2.17
CA LEU A 143 21.43 -4.29 -2.88
C LEU A 143 20.30 -5.13 -2.26
N LEU A 144 20.23 -5.21 -0.93
CA LEU A 144 19.15 -5.91 -0.22
C LEU A 144 17.78 -5.26 -0.42
N ASN A 145 17.76 -3.96 -0.72
CA ASN A 145 16.57 -3.16 -0.95
C ASN A 145 16.23 -3.00 -2.45
N ASP A 146 16.78 -3.87 -3.31
CA ASP A 146 16.65 -3.84 -4.78
C ASP A 146 17.21 -2.56 -5.46
N GLY A 147 18.11 -1.86 -4.76
CA GLY A 147 18.83 -0.67 -5.25
C GLY A 147 20.11 -1.00 -6.01
N LEU A 148 20.78 0.04 -6.47
CA LEU A 148 22.02 -0.08 -7.24
C LEU A 148 23.27 -0.08 -6.34
N GLN A 149 24.36 -0.67 -6.83
CA GLN A 149 25.68 -0.66 -6.21
C GLN A 149 26.63 0.26 -6.99
N GLY A 150 27.51 0.97 -6.27
CA GLY A 150 28.58 1.76 -6.86
C GLY A 150 29.20 2.73 -5.86
N VAL A 151 29.84 3.76 -6.38
CA VAL A 151 30.32 4.91 -5.61
C VAL A 151 29.14 5.87 -5.45
N TYR A 152 28.60 5.95 -4.23
CA TYR A 152 27.49 6.85 -3.94
C TYR A 152 27.99 8.26 -3.71
N ARG A 153 27.25 9.26 -4.20
CA ARG A 153 27.46 10.66 -3.83
C ARG A 153 27.30 10.84 -2.32
N LYS A 154 26.37 10.09 -1.72
CA LYS A 154 26.02 10.17 -0.31
C LYS A 154 25.76 8.79 0.25
N ALA A 155 26.33 8.51 1.42
CA ALA A 155 26.15 7.24 2.11
C ALA A 155 25.91 7.48 3.61
N ASN A 156 24.95 6.76 4.18
CA ASN A 156 24.65 6.81 5.60
C ASN A 156 24.27 5.42 6.12
N ARG A 157 23.84 5.36 7.39
CA ARG A 157 23.46 4.11 8.07
C ARG A 157 21.97 3.80 7.97
N ALA A 158 21.26 4.41 7.02
CA ALA A 158 19.81 4.25 6.91
C ALA A 158 19.48 2.84 6.40
N VAL A 159 18.66 2.10 7.14
CA VAL A 159 18.28 0.71 6.81
C VAL A 159 17.36 0.61 5.60
N ASP A 160 16.69 1.71 5.28
CA ASP A 160 15.82 1.90 4.12
C ASP A 160 16.57 2.50 2.92
N PHE A 161 17.89 2.67 2.99
CA PHE A 161 18.67 3.18 1.86
C PHE A 161 18.54 2.25 0.65
N SER A 162 18.20 2.82 -0.50
CA SER A 162 18.15 2.12 -1.77
C SER A 162 18.57 3.09 -2.86
N ALA A 163 19.81 2.93 -3.33
CA ALA A 163 20.41 3.88 -4.26
C ALA A 163 19.75 3.79 -5.65
N ASP A 164 19.44 4.94 -6.21
CA ASP A 164 19.01 5.07 -7.60
C ASP A 164 20.16 5.59 -8.50
N ALA A 165 19.90 5.73 -9.79
CA ALA A 165 20.90 6.21 -10.76
C ALA A 165 21.37 7.66 -10.51
N THR A 166 20.64 8.44 -9.71
CA THR A 166 21.02 9.81 -9.34
C THR A 166 21.88 9.88 -8.09
N ASP A 167 21.87 8.82 -7.27
CA ASP A 167 22.74 8.69 -6.10
C ASP A 167 24.14 8.14 -6.45
N LEU A 168 24.28 7.50 -7.61
CA LEU A 168 25.55 6.97 -8.11
C LEU A 168 26.37 8.05 -8.79
N LEU A 169 27.66 8.14 -8.44
CA LEU A 169 28.64 8.94 -9.20
C LEU A 169 29.33 8.11 -10.29
N GLY A 170 29.39 6.79 -10.07
CA GLY A 170 30.10 5.85 -10.92
C GLY A 170 30.23 4.50 -10.23
N ASN A 171 30.95 3.59 -10.85
CA ASN A 171 31.20 2.27 -10.28
C ASN A 171 32.51 1.68 -10.82
N TRP A 172 33.23 0.98 -9.96
CA TRP A 172 34.28 0.09 -10.41
C TRP A 172 33.66 -1.09 -11.16
N HIS A 173 34.31 -1.48 -12.25
CA HIS A 173 33.96 -2.67 -13.01
C HIS A 173 35.17 -3.58 -13.18
N CYS A 174 35.08 -4.79 -12.64
CA CYS A 174 36.15 -5.79 -12.64
C CYS A 174 35.83 -6.91 -13.62
N VAL A 175 36.60 -6.98 -14.71
CA VAL A 175 36.47 -8.00 -15.75
C VAL A 175 37.41 -9.17 -15.43
N ARG A 176 36.87 -10.38 -15.40
CA ARG A 176 37.63 -11.61 -15.23
C ARG A 176 38.48 -11.87 -16.48
N ASN A 177 39.79 -12.03 -16.31
CA ASN A 177 40.67 -12.45 -17.40
C ASN A 177 40.43 -13.94 -17.73
N SER A 178 40.40 -14.30 -19.02
CA SER A 178 40.19 -15.69 -19.44
C SER A 178 41.39 -16.61 -19.19
N LEU A 179 42.59 -16.04 -19.01
CA LEU A 179 43.80 -16.80 -18.73
C LEU A 179 43.87 -17.10 -17.22
N GLU A 180 43.75 -18.38 -16.90
CA GLU A 180 43.99 -18.95 -15.57
C GLU A 180 45.38 -19.60 -15.56
N LEU A 181 46.14 -19.39 -14.50
CA LEU A 181 47.47 -19.97 -14.34
C LEU A 181 47.54 -20.85 -13.09
N ASP A 182 48.11 -22.03 -13.27
CA ASP A 182 48.25 -23.05 -12.24
C ASP A 182 49.70 -23.12 -11.77
N TYR A 183 49.89 -23.03 -10.46
CA TYR A 183 51.21 -23.13 -9.84
C TYR A 183 51.25 -24.28 -8.84
N PRO A 184 52.30 -25.12 -8.86
CA PRO A 184 52.54 -26.07 -7.78
C PRO A 184 52.57 -25.40 -6.40
N TRP A 185 52.16 -26.13 -5.37
CA TRP A 185 51.98 -25.60 -4.01
C TRP A 185 53.28 -25.10 -3.36
N ASP A 186 54.44 -25.50 -3.87
CA ASP A 186 55.79 -25.18 -3.36
C ASP A 186 56.45 -23.98 -4.07
N VAL A 187 55.79 -23.40 -5.09
CA VAL A 187 56.29 -22.19 -5.77
C VAL A 187 56.22 -20.98 -4.84
N SER A 188 57.26 -20.14 -4.87
CA SER A 188 57.32 -18.92 -4.06
C SER A 188 56.34 -17.86 -4.58
N VAL A 189 55.85 -16.97 -3.70
CA VAL A 189 54.97 -15.87 -4.11
C VAL A 189 55.66 -14.97 -5.14
N ASP A 190 56.96 -14.70 -4.99
CA ASP A 190 57.72 -13.85 -5.92
C ASP A 190 57.79 -14.47 -7.32
N ASP A 191 57.97 -15.79 -7.44
CA ASP A 191 57.96 -16.47 -8.73
C ASP A 191 56.57 -16.45 -9.39
N ILE A 192 55.50 -16.57 -8.60
CA ILE A 192 54.12 -16.42 -9.08
C ILE A 192 53.91 -15.00 -9.61
N VAL A 193 54.33 -13.98 -8.85
CA VAL A 193 54.21 -12.57 -9.24
C VAL A 193 54.95 -12.31 -10.56
N VAL A 194 56.22 -12.71 -10.67
CA VAL A 194 57.02 -12.55 -11.89
C VAL A 194 56.38 -13.25 -13.08
N SER A 195 55.83 -14.45 -12.86
CA SER A 195 55.11 -15.20 -13.90
C SER A 195 53.84 -14.47 -14.36
N LEU A 196 53.04 -13.93 -13.43
CA LEU A 196 51.82 -13.17 -13.75
C LEU A 196 52.15 -11.88 -14.53
N GLN A 197 53.22 -11.17 -14.15
CA GLN A 197 53.71 -10.00 -14.89
C GLN A 197 54.14 -10.35 -16.33
N GLN A 198 54.85 -11.47 -16.52
CA GLN A 198 55.26 -11.94 -17.84
C GLN A 198 54.07 -12.26 -18.76
N HIS A 199 52.91 -12.59 -18.19
CA HIS A 199 51.67 -12.85 -18.92
C HIS A 199 50.76 -11.61 -19.04
N ASP A 200 51.23 -10.43 -18.65
CA ASP A 200 50.45 -9.17 -18.64
C ASP A 200 49.17 -9.26 -17.79
N LEU A 201 49.22 -10.03 -16.69
CA LEU A 201 48.10 -10.17 -15.74
C LEU A 201 48.23 -9.21 -14.55
N LEU A 202 49.42 -8.63 -14.36
CA LEU A 202 49.74 -7.60 -13.38
C LEU A 202 50.50 -6.46 -14.09
N TYR A 203 50.64 -5.31 -13.43
CA TYR A 203 51.48 -4.18 -13.89
C TYR A 203 52.89 -4.31 -13.29
N ASP A 204 53.55 -3.17 -13.01
CA ASP A 204 54.96 -3.12 -12.65
C ASP A 204 55.23 -3.17 -11.13
N THR A 205 54.24 -2.87 -10.27
CA THR A 205 54.42 -2.68 -8.83
C THR A 205 53.48 -3.51 -7.95
N PRO A 206 53.39 -4.84 -8.16
CA PRO A 206 52.42 -5.67 -7.46
C PRO A 206 52.75 -5.81 -5.97
N TYR A 207 51.69 -5.85 -5.16
CA TYR A 207 51.77 -6.16 -3.74
C TYR A 207 50.97 -7.42 -3.43
N ALA A 208 51.60 -8.37 -2.73
CA ALA A 208 51.00 -9.65 -2.39
C ALA A 208 50.68 -9.76 -0.90
N VAL A 209 49.49 -10.25 -0.58
CA VAL A 209 49.06 -10.62 0.76
C VAL A 209 48.62 -12.09 0.77
N SER A 210 49.00 -12.83 1.81
CA SER A 210 48.65 -14.25 1.94
C SER A 210 48.51 -14.66 3.40
N ALA A 211 47.79 -15.75 3.63
CA ALA A 211 47.70 -16.42 4.92
C ALA A 211 48.62 -17.66 4.96
N SER A 212 49.07 -18.05 6.15
CA SER A 212 50.01 -19.17 6.33
C SER A 212 49.36 -20.38 7.01
N ILE A 213 48.38 -21.00 6.35
CA ILE A 213 47.72 -22.23 6.84
C ILE A 213 48.33 -23.42 6.10
N GLY A 214 49.32 -24.07 6.73
CA GLY A 214 50.19 -25.04 6.07
C GLY A 214 51.31 -24.31 5.32
N ASN A 215 51.12 -24.08 4.02
CA ASN A 215 51.95 -23.20 3.20
C ASN A 215 51.19 -21.89 2.88
N ILE A 216 51.62 -21.13 1.86
CA ILE A 216 50.93 -19.95 1.32
C ILE A 216 49.50 -20.34 0.95
N SER A 217 48.50 -19.69 1.53
CA SER A 217 47.07 -19.87 1.25
C SER A 217 46.40 -18.51 1.15
N HIS A 218 45.22 -18.42 0.54
CA HIS A 218 44.47 -17.17 0.42
C HIS A 218 45.30 -16.03 -0.19
N LEU A 219 46.05 -16.33 -1.25
CA LEU A 219 46.93 -15.36 -1.89
C LEU A 219 46.10 -14.37 -2.72
N VAL A 220 46.22 -13.09 -2.41
CA VAL A 220 45.71 -11.97 -3.22
C VAL A 220 46.89 -11.09 -3.59
N ILE A 221 47.04 -10.83 -4.88
CA ILE A 221 48.02 -9.90 -5.43
C ILE A 221 47.22 -8.75 -6.03
N VAL A 222 47.60 -7.52 -5.68
CA VAL A 222 46.96 -6.29 -6.16
C VAL A 222 48.01 -5.37 -6.76
N ASP A 223 47.67 -4.71 -7.86
CA ASP A 223 48.56 -3.81 -8.58
C ASP A 223 47.80 -2.67 -9.23
N THR A 224 48.49 -1.56 -9.50
CA THR A 224 47.92 -0.34 -10.08
C THR A 224 48.66 0.10 -11.33
N SER A 225 47.92 0.61 -12.32
CA SER A 225 48.48 1.00 -13.62
C SER A 225 49.46 2.18 -13.55
N VAL A 226 49.46 2.94 -12.47
CA VAL A 226 50.28 4.16 -12.31
C VAL A 226 51.45 4.00 -11.33
N GLY A 227 51.56 2.85 -10.65
CA GLY A 227 52.55 2.61 -9.59
C GLY A 227 52.55 3.71 -8.53
N ASP A 228 53.73 4.23 -8.20
CA ASP A 228 53.93 5.30 -7.20
C ASP A 228 53.54 6.71 -7.70
N ASN A 229 53.04 6.85 -8.93
CA ASN A 229 52.68 8.15 -9.47
C ASN A 229 51.38 8.68 -8.85
N VAL A 230 51.47 9.86 -8.24
CA VAL A 230 50.33 10.61 -7.69
C VAL A 230 49.76 11.55 -8.76
N GLY A 231 48.46 11.88 -8.69
CA GLY A 231 47.86 12.87 -9.58
C GLY A 231 47.36 12.29 -10.90
N ALA A 232 47.21 10.96 -11.00
CA ALA A 232 46.76 10.28 -12.21
C ALA A 232 45.56 9.36 -11.91
N VAL A 233 44.65 9.26 -12.87
CA VAL A 233 43.62 8.21 -12.87
C VAL A 233 44.27 6.85 -13.06
N PHE A 234 43.74 5.84 -12.38
CA PHE A 234 44.36 4.52 -12.35
C PHE A 234 43.32 3.40 -12.49
N ASP A 235 43.82 2.30 -13.06
CA ASP A 235 43.15 1.01 -13.08
C ASP A 235 43.84 0.08 -12.10
N VAL A 236 43.14 -1.00 -11.72
CA VAL A 236 43.63 -1.96 -10.72
C VAL A 236 43.56 -3.35 -11.31
N ARG A 237 44.67 -4.10 -11.21
CA ARG A 237 44.70 -5.52 -11.53
C ARG A 237 44.80 -6.33 -10.25
N PHE A 238 44.02 -7.40 -10.17
CA PHE A 238 44.08 -8.37 -9.08
C PHE A 238 44.42 -9.73 -9.63
N SER A 239 45.16 -10.53 -8.87
CA SER A 239 45.27 -11.97 -9.06
C SER A 239 44.97 -12.67 -7.74
N VAL A 240 44.00 -13.57 -7.75
CA VAL A 240 43.48 -14.25 -6.56
C VAL A 240 43.66 -15.75 -6.70
N ASP A 241 44.20 -16.39 -5.67
CA ASP A 241 44.20 -17.84 -5.55
C ASP A 241 42.79 -18.34 -5.21
N THR A 242 42.17 -19.06 -6.13
CA THR A 242 40.82 -19.57 -5.97
C THR A 242 40.74 -20.83 -5.09
N THR A 243 41.88 -21.40 -4.69
CA THR A 243 41.94 -22.61 -3.88
C THR A 243 41.79 -22.36 -2.38
N ALA A 244 41.46 -23.44 -1.66
CA ALA A 244 41.15 -23.39 -0.24
C ALA A 244 42.37 -23.58 0.67
N TYR A 245 43.33 -24.43 0.27
CA TYR A 245 44.42 -24.86 1.13
C TYR A 245 45.79 -24.60 0.51
N GLY A 246 46.78 -24.26 1.35
CA GLY A 246 48.09 -23.87 0.86
C GLY A 246 48.95 -25.00 0.29
N ASN A 247 48.61 -26.27 0.55
CA ASN A 247 49.36 -27.44 0.10
C ASN A 247 48.81 -28.04 -1.22
N GLU A 248 47.93 -27.31 -1.90
CA GLU A 248 47.31 -27.70 -3.15
C GLU A 248 47.83 -26.81 -4.30
N THR A 249 47.65 -27.28 -5.54
CA THR A 249 47.96 -26.47 -6.73
C THR A 249 47.18 -25.15 -6.64
N LYS A 250 47.89 -24.03 -6.78
CA LYS A 250 47.32 -22.69 -6.73
C LYS A 250 46.70 -22.36 -8.06
N HIS A 251 45.41 -22.03 -8.05
CA HIS A 251 44.64 -21.67 -9.23
C HIS A 251 44.47 -20.16 -9.23
N MET A 252 45.38 -19.44 -9.91
CA MET A 252 45.41 -17.98 -9.92
C MET A 252 44.46 -17.44 -10.99
N GLN A 253 43.42 -16.74 -10.55
CA GLN A 253 42.49 -16.01 -11.39
C GLN A 253 42.77 -14.52 -11.35
N SER A 254 42.95 -13.90 -12.52
CA SER A 254 43.19 -12.45 -12.61
C SER A 254 41.95 -11.65 -13.02
N TYR A 255 41.88 -10.41 -12.55
CA TYR A 255 40.80 -9.45 -12.80
C TYR A 255 41.40 -8.09 -13.15
N GLU A 256 40.80 -7.41 -14.11
CA GLU A 256 41.14 -6.03 -14.48
C GLU A 256 39.96 -5.13 -14.14
N CYS A 257 40.20 -4.18 -13.24
CA CYS A 257 39.20 -3.28 -12.68
C CYS A 257 39.44 -1.86 -13.17
N SER A 258 38.41 -1.27 -13.77
CA SER A 258 38.41 0.14 -14.22
C SER A 258 37.28 0.91 -13.56
N LEU A 259 37.47 2.20 -13.29
CA LEU A 259 36.43 3.05 -12.74
C LEU A 259 35.64 3.71 -13.87
N ASN A 260 34.34 3.46 -13.89
CA ASN A 260 33.44 4.19 -14.76
C ASN A 260 32.92 5.44 -14.03
N ASP A 261 33.42 6.62 -14.42
CA ASP A 261 32.94 7.90 -13.91
C ASP A 261 31.75 8.39 -14.76
N THR A 262 30.54 8.32 -14.18
CA THR A 262 29.31 8.61 -14.93
C THR A 262 29.13 10.10 -15.18
N TYR A 263 29.63 10.96 -14.28
CA TYR A 263 29.38 12.41 -14.31
C TYR A 263 30.65 13.27 -14.31
N GLY A 264 31.85 12.66 -14.30
CA GLY A 264 33.12 13.37 -14.20
C GLY A 264 33.46 13.83 -12.78
N GLU A 265 32.77 13.29 -11.76
CA GLU A 265 32.91 13.69 -10.36
C GLU A 265 33.92 12.82 -9.59
N LEU A 266 34.32 11.67 -10.15
CA LEU A 266 35.24 10.73 -9.50
C LEU A 266 36.68 10.86 -9.98
N GLN A 267 36.92 11.41 -11.16
CA GLN A 267 38.28 11.67 -11.64
C GLN A 267 39.12 12.49 -10.64
N PRO A 268 38.64 13.63 -10.08
CA PRO A 268 39.41 14.38 -9.09
C PRO A 268 39.65 13.60 -7.78
N VAL A 269 38.75 12.67 -7.45
CA VAL A 269 38.90 11.78 -6.29
C VAL A 269 40.02 10.77 -6.56
N GLN A 270 40.05 10.15 -7.75
CA GLN A 270 41.10 9.20 -8.12
C GLN A 270 42.48 9.82 -8.17
N GLU A 271 42.61 11.00 -8.78
CA GLU A 271 43.91 11.69 -8.94
C GLU A 271 44.58 12.00 -7.60
N MET A 272 43.79 12.17 -6.52
CA MET A 272 44.30 12.43 -5.18
C MET A 272 44.70 11.17 -4.41
N ILE A 273 44.19 9.98 -4.79
CA ILE A 273 44.51 8.74 -4.10
C ILE A 273 45.93 8.31 -4.48
N HIS A 274 46.79 8.09 -3.48
CA HIS A 274 48.07 7.41 -3.70
C HIS A 274 47.80 5.93 -3.90
N SER A 275 47.56 5.51 -5.14
CA SER A 275 47.00 4.19 -5.45
C SER A 275 47.87 3.04 -4.96
N HIS A 276 49.19 3.09 -5.17
CA HIS A 276 50.10 2.02 -4.72
C HIS A 276 50.05 1.83 -3.19
N ASP A 277 50.31 2.89 -2.42
CA ASP A 277 50.30 2.86 -0.96
C ASP A 277 48.92 2.50 -0.40
N THR A 278 47.86 3.02 -1.00
CA THR A 278 46.48 2.76 -0.58
C THR A 278 46.10 1.31 -0.83
N LEU A 279 46.35 0.76 -2.02
CA LEU A 279 46.04 -0.63 -2.33
C LEU A 279 46.84 -1.59 -1.46
N LYS A 280 48.10 -1.27 -1.17
CA LYS A 280 48.92 -2.01 -0.21
C LYS A 280 48.30 -2.01 1.19
N ASN A 281 47.84 -0.86 1.65
CA ASN A 281 47.16 -0.74 2.96
C ASN A 281 45.81 -1.48 2.99
N TRP A 282 45.10 -1.54 1.87
CA TRP A 282 43.80 -2.20 1.74
C TRP A 282 43.89 -3.70 1.36
N ALA A 283 45.09 -4.23 1.09
CA ALA A 283 45.30 -5.60 0.64
C ALA A 283 44.65 -6.65 1.56
N GLU A 284 44.78 -6.48 2.88
CA GLU A 284 44.14 -7.35 3.87
C GLU A 284 42.60 -7.28 3.83
N VAL A 285 42.03 -6.12 3.49
CA VAL A 285 40.58 -5.96 3.32
C VAL A 285 40.10 -6.69 2.07
N PHE A 286 40.84 -6.60 0.96
CA PHE A 286 40.53 -7.37 -0.25
C PHE A 286 40.59 -8.87 0.03
N GLN A 287 41.65 -9.34 0.70
CA GLN A 287 41.77 -10.74 1.10
C GLN A 287 40.60 -11.17 1.99
N GLY A 288 40.33 -10.44 3.07
CA GLY A 288 39.26 -10.76 4.01
C GLY A 288 37.84 -10.69 3.41
N ALA A 289 37.64 -9.95 2.32
CA ALA A 289 36.35 -9.88 1.64
C ALA A 289 36.13 -11.05 0.66
N VAL A 290 37.19 -11.57 0.05
CA VAL A 290 37.10 -12.63 -0.98
C VAL A 290 36.98 -14.02 -0.37
N TYR A 291 37.56 -14.26 0.80
CA TYR A 291 37.50 -15.56 1.49
C TYR A 291 36.54 -15.51 2.68
N GLU A 292 35.71 -16.54 2.85
CA GLU A 292 34.73 -16.63 3.96
C GLU A 292 35.36 -17.12 5.29
N GLY A 293 36.65 -17.44 5.29
CA GLY A 293 37.42 -17.76 6.48
C GLY A 293 38.60 -18.70 6.17
N THR A 294 39.41 -18.98 7.18
CA THR A 294 40.53 -19.93 7.12
C THR A 294 40.15 -21.25 6.43
N GLY A 295 40.86 -21.62 5.37
CA GLY A 295 40.65 -22.89 4.66
C GLY A 295 39.43 -22.93 3.74
N THR A 296 38.82 -21.78 3.41
CA THR A 296 37.78 -21.68 2.37
C THR A 296 38.37 -21.30 1.03
N PRO A 297 37.82 -21.75 -0.11
CA PRO A 297 38.17 -21.20 -1.42
C PRO A 297 37.72 -19.74 -1.54
N ALA A 298 38.18 -19.06 -2.59
CA ALA A 298 37.68 -17.72 -2.93
C ALA A 298 36.20 -17.76 -3.30
N SER A 299 35.46 -16.69 -3.01
CA SER A 299 34.06 -16.56 -3.39
C SER A 299 33.85 -16.65 -4.91
N ASN A 300 32.79 -17.34 -5.33
CA ASN A 300 32.41 -17.44 -6.75
C ASN A 300 32.14 -16.07 -7.39
N ASN A 301 31.83 -15.03 -6.60
CA ASN A 301 31.63 -13.66 -7.06
C ASN A 301 32.81 -12.75 -6.69
N THR A 302 34.05 -13.23 -6.81
CA THR A 302 35.26 -12.46 -6.49
C THR A 302 35.28 -11.10 -7.20
N GLY A 303 34.92 -11.04 -8.49
CA GLY A 303 34.86 -9.78 -9.25
C GLY A 303 33.96 -8.72 -8.60
N GLY A 304 32.70 -9.06 -8.29
CA GLY A 304 31.76 -8.12 -7.66
C GLY A 304 32.15 -7.72 -6.23
N ILE A 305 32.84 -8.61 -5.49
CA ILE A 305 33.37 -8.29 -4.16
C ILE A 305 34.51 -7.27 -4.28
N LEU A 306 35.44 -7.45 -5.23
CA LEU A 306 36.52 -6.51 -5.50
C LEU A 306 35.96 -5.13 -5.90
N GLU A 307 34.95 -5.10 -6.77
CA GLU A 307 34.20 -3.88 -7.12
C GLU A 307 33.63 -3.19 -5.86
N GLN A 308 33.01 -3.95 -4.95
CA GLN A 308 32.44 -3.40 -3.70
C GLN A 308 33.50 -2.75 -2.80
N VAL A 309 34.65 -3.38 -2.65
CA VAL A 309 35.74 -2.88 -1.81
C VAL A 309 36.38 -1.64 -2.45
N LEU A 310 36.62 -1.65 -3.77
CA LEU A 310 37.13 -0.47 -4.49
C LEU A 310 36.15 0.71 -4.46
N ASN A 311 34.84 0.45 -4.61
CA ASN A 311 33.81 1.48 -4.43
C ASN A 311 33.87 2.08 -3.02
N SER A 312 34.05 1.24 -2.00
CA SER A 312 34.19 1.68 -0.60
C SER A 312 35.43 2.55 -0.39
N MET A 313 36.58 2.11 -0.91
CA MET A 313 37.84 2.86 -0.86
C MET A 313 37.68 4.24 -1.49
N THR A 314 37.07 4.30 -2.67
CA THR A 314 36.84 5.56 -3.40
C THR A 314 35.91 6.50 -2.63
N MET A 315 34.83 5.97 -2.04
CA MET A 315 33.92 6.76 -1.21
C MET A 315 34.62 7.31 0.05
N VAL A 316 35.42 6.50 0.74
CA VAL A 316 36.16 6.95 1.94
C VAL A 316 37.13 8.07 1.58
N ALA A 317 37.84 7.95 0.45
CA ALA A 317 38.74 8.98 -0.05
C ALA A 317 38.01 10.28 -0.38
N GLY A 318 36.95 10.19 -1.19
CA GLY A 318 36.21 11.35 -1.69
C GLY A 318 35.32 12.03 -0.63
N GLY A 319 35.10 11.38 0.51
CA GLY A 319 34.39 11.92 1.66
C GLY A 319 35.31 12.29 2.84
N ASP A 320 36.62 12.42 2.61
CA ASP A 320 37.61 12.88 3.59
C ASP A 320 37.61 12.05 4.89
N ASN A 321 37.20 10.76 4.80
CA ASN A 321 37.01 9.89 5.95
C ASN A 321 36.15 10.53 7.07
N TYR A 322 35.15 11.35 6.70
CA TYR A 322 34.28 12.08 7.63
C TYR A 322 32.80 11.65 7.48
N LEU A 323 32.17 11.25 8.59
CA LEU A 323 30.79 10.71 8.63
C LEU A 323 29.74 11.67 9.16
N LEU A 324 30.14 12.84 9.65
CA LEU A 324 29.25 13.80 10.30
C LEU A 324 28.98 14.99 9.39
N ASP A 325 29.09 14.81 8.07
CA ASP A 325 28.76 15.86 7.14
C ASP A 325 27.24 16.05 7.10
N THR A 326 26.83 17.28 7.39
CA THR A 326 25.45 17.75 7.40
C THR A 326 25.29 18.99 6.52
N SER A 327 26.37 19.48 5.90
CA SER A 327 26.39 20.74 5.15
C SER A 327 25.42 20.74 3.96
N HIS A 328 25.00 19.54 3.54
CA HIS A 328 24.04 19.29 2.47
C HIS A 328 22.72 18.64 2.96
N SER A 329 22.31 18.85 4.21
CA SER A 329 21.14 18.16 4.79
C SER A 329 19.79 18.43 4.13
N SER A 330 19.70 19.39 3.19
CA SER A 330 18.51 19.64 2.37
C SER A 330 18.45 18.75 1.12
N GLU A 331 19.54 18.07 0.79
CA GLU A 331 19.56 17.17 -0.34
C GLU A 331 18.88 15.85 -0.02
N THR A 332 18.42 15.16 -1.05
CA THR A 332 17.76 13.85 -0.90
C THR A 332 18.68 12.70 -1.28
N GLN A 333 18.34 11.50 -0.84
CA GLN A 333 18.93 10.23 -1.26
C GLN A 333 17.83 9.22 -1.59
N GLY A 334 18.13 8.23 -2.42
CA GLY A 334 17.25 7.10 -2.68
C GLY A 334 16.97 6.29 -1.42
N CYS A 335 15.70 5.94 -1.21
CA CYS A 335 15.24 5.16 -0.07
C CYS A 335 13.99 4.35 -0.40
N LEU A 336 13.66 3.41 0.48
CA LEU A 336 12.38 2.72 0.50
C LEU A 336 11.45 3.37 1.52
N THR A 337 10.38 3.98 1.04
CA THR A 337 9.34 4.52 1.91
C THR A 337 8.07 3.67 1.87
N GLN A 338 7.37 3.60 3.00
CA GLN A 338 6.06 2.96 3.06
C GLN A 338 5.00 3.91 2.52
N ARG A 339 4.41 3.56 1.38
CA ARG A 339 3.22 4.24 0.85
C ARG A 339 1.99 3.38 1.00
N THR A 340 0.85 4.04 1.16
CA THR A 340 -0.44 3.36 1.25
C THR A 340 -1.04 3.20 -0.15
N HIS A 341 -1.17 1.96 -0.61
CA HIS A 341 -1.83 1.61 -1.85
C HIS A 341 -3.33 1.40 -1.63
N ILE A 342 -4.15 2.18 -2.32
CA ILE A 342 -5.61 2.03 -2.36
C ILE A 342 -6.00 1.28 -3.63
N PHE A 343 -6.71 0.17 -3.45
CA PHE A 343 -7.29 -0.59 -4.56
C PHE A 343 -8.50 0.14 -5.17
N TRP A 344 -8.66 0.03 -6.49
CA TRP A 344 -9.71 0.73 -7.24
C TRP A 344 -11.12 0.33 -6.79
N GLU A 345 -11.27 -0.90 -6.33
CA GLU A 345 -12.49 -1.47 -5.76
C GLU A 345 -13.01 -0.63 -4.59
N LEU A 346 -12.12 -0.06 -3.76
CA LEU A 346 -12.52 0.80 -2.65
C LEU A 346 -13.12 2.12 -3.15
N ILE A 347 -12.54 2.68 -4.23
CA ILE A 347 -13.01 3.92 -4.85
C ILE A 347 -14.38 3.68 -5.51
N MET A 348 -14.54 2.56 -6.20
CA MET A 348 -15.83 2.16 -6.77
C MET A 348 -16.89 2.00 -5.68
N LEU A 349 -16.54 1.35 -4.57
CA LEU A 349 -17.44 1.17 -3.44
C LEU A 349 -17.85 2.51 -2.81
N ALA A 350 -16.90 3.41 -2.57
CA ALA A 350 -17.15 4.75 -2.07
C ALA A 350 -18.03 5.56 -3.03
N GLY A 351 -17.74 5.51 -4.33
CA GLY A 351 -18.51 6.17 -5.38
C GLY A 351 -19.95 5.68 -5.47
N LEU A 352 -20.17 4.36 -5.45
CA LEU A 352 -21.51 3.76 -5.46
C LEU A 352 -22.33 4.13 -4.22
N THR A 353 -21.68 4.18 -3.05
CA THR A 353 -22.32 4.58 -1.79
C THR A 353 -22.77 6.04 -1.83
N LEU A 354 -21.92 6.94 -2.33
CA LEU A 354 -22.27 8.35 -2.51
C LEU A 354 -23.37 8.55 -3.55
N LEU A 355 -23.33 7.81 -4.65
CA LEU A 355 -24.37 7.87 -5.68
C LEU A 355 -25.72 7.44 -5.12
N LEU A 356 -25.76 6.36 -4.34
CA LEU A 356 -26.98 5.90 -3.67
C LEU A 356 -27.53 6.95 -2.69
N LEU A 357 -26.65 7.54 -1.87
CA LEU A 357 -27.05 8.60 -0.93
C LEU A 357 -27.60 9.82 -1.68
N ALA A 358 -26.91 10.28 -2.73
CA ALA A 358 -27.34 11.40 -3.57
C ALA A 358 -28.70 11.13 -4.22
N PHE A 359 -28.89 9.91 -4.77
CA PHE A 359 -30.17 9.49 -5.34
C PHE A 359 -31.30 9.55 -4.31
N LEU A 360 -31.09 9.00 -3.10
CA LEU A 360 -32.09 9.02 -2.03
C LEU A 360 -32.42 10.45 -1.58
N LEU A 361 -31.42 11.34 -1.48
CA LEU A 361 -31.62 12.74 -1.14
C LEU A 361 -32.47 13.47 -2.19
N LEU A 362 -32.14 13.32 -3.47
CA LEU A 362 -32.90 13.91 -4.57
C LEU A 362 -34.33 13.36 -4.62
N PHE A 363 -34.49 12.06 -4.44
CA PHE A 363 -35.78 11.40 -4.41
C PHE A 363 -36.65 11.90 -3.23
N TRP A 364 -36.07 11.99 -2.04
CA TRP A 364 -36.74 12.53 -0.86
C TRP A 364 -37.17 13.99 -1.06
N PHE A 365 -36.30 14.82 -1.63
CA PHE A 365 -36.58 16.22 -1.91
C PHE A 365 -37.74 16.36 -2.91
N GLY A 366 -37.70 15.58 -4.00
CA GLY A 366 -38.78 15.55 -4.99
C GLY A 366 -40.12 15.09 -4.41
N LEU A 367 -40.13 14.06 -3.56
CA LEU A 367 -41.35 13.64 -2.85
C LEU A 367 -41.86 14.70 -1.89
N SER A 368 -40.97 15.35 -1.14
CA SER A 368 -41.34 16.40 -0.18
C SER A 368 -41.97 17.61 -0.87
N ILE A 369 -41.46 18.02 -2.05
CA ILE A 369 -42.08 19.06 -2.87
C ILE A 369 -43.48 18.62 -3.31
N ARG A 370 -43.63 17.40 -3.83
CA ARG A 370 -44.95 16.90 -4.27
C ARG A 370 -45.98 16.85 -3.15
N ILE A 371 -45.57 16.45 -1.94
CA ILE A 371 -46.45 16.46 -0.76
C ILE A 371 -46.92 17.89 -0.47
N LYS A 372 -46.00 18.87 -0.44
CA LYS A 372 -46.37 20.28 -0.20
C LYS A 372 -47.35 20.84 -1.24
N ILE A 373 -47.20 20.44 -2.51
CA ILE A 373 -48.12 20.87 -3.58
C ILE A 373 -49.51 20.25 -3.37
N LEU A 374 -49.58 18.96 -3.06
CA LEU A 374 -50.86 18.25 -2.88
C LEU A 374 -51.56 18.60 -1.57
N SER A 375 -50.81 18.87 -0.50
CA SER A 375 -51.38 19.30 0.78
C SER A 375 -52.12 20.64 0.64
N GLY A 376 -51.67 21.53 -0.26
CA GLY A 376 -52.37 22.79 -0.54
C GLY A 376 -53.75 22.63 -1.19
N GLY A 377 -54.07 21.46 -1.74
CA GLY A 377 -55.37 21.15 -2.34
C GLY A 377 -56.27 20.23 -1.50
N THR A 378 -55.81 19.81 -0.30
CA THR A 378 -56.55 18.91 0.60
C THR A 378 -57.09 19.73 1.79
N ASP A 379 -58.15 19.25 2.44
CA ASP A 379 -58.63 19.88 3.69
C ASP A 379 -57.49 19.96 4.72
N ALA A 380 -57.35 21.11 5.37
CA ALA A 380 -56.22 21.42 6.25
C ALA A 380 -56.16 20.45 7.44
N ALA A 381 -57.32 20.09 8.00
CA ALA A 381 -57.41 19.15 9.12
C ALA A 381 -56.99 17.72 8.72
N ASP A 382 -57.39 17.26 7.53
CA ASP A 382 -56.99 15.95 7.01
C ASP A 382 -55.49 15.92 6.68
N ALA A 383 -54.97 17.02 6.13
CA ALA A 383 -53.56 17.13 5.76
C ALA A 383 -52.63 17.10 6.98
N GLU A 384 -52.97 17.86 8.02
CA GLU A 384 -52.27 17.86 9.30
C GLU A 384 -52.32 16.48 9.96
N TRP A 385 -53.50 15.84 9.97
CA TRP A 385 -53.65 14.50 10.53
C TRP A 385 -52.76 13.48 9.82
N ILE A 386 -52.75 13.45 8.48
CA ILE A 386 -51.89 12.54 7.69
C ILE A 386 -50.41 12.81 7.99
N GLN A 387 -50.04 14.08 8.15
CA GLN A 387 -48.64 14.45 8.38
C GLN A 387 -48.14 14.01 9.76
N GLU A 388 -48.96 14.08 10.80
CA GLU A 388 -48.57 13.76 12.18
C GLU A 388 -48.81 12.30 12.56
N ASN A 389 -49.85 11.66 11.99
CA ASN A 389 -50.37 10.39 12.50
C ASN A 389 -50.10 9.18 11.61
N THR A 390 -49.44 9.35 10.46
CA THR A 390 -49.06 8.21 9.59
C THR A 390 -47.91 7.41 10.22
N PRO A 391 -48.09 6.12 10.56
CA PRO A 391 -47.06 5.34 11.21
C PRO A 391 -46.03 4.80 10.21
N ILE A 392 -44.76 5.08 10.45
CA ILE A 392 -43.63 4.71 9.59
C ILE A 392 -42.52 4.05 10.44
N GLY A 393 -42.22 4.63 11.61
CA GLY A 393 -41.24 4.10 12.57
C GLY A 393 -41.86 3.15 13.61
N ASN A 394 -41.00 2.40 14.32
CA ASN A 394 -41.45 1.45 15.34
C ASN A 394 -42.31 2.12 16.43
N PHE A 395 -41.88 3.27 16.94
CA PHE A 395 -42.64 4.02 17.95
C PHE A 395 -43.98 4.57 17.42
N GLU A 396 -44.02 4.98 16.15
CA GLU A 396 -45.27 5.46 15.53
C GLU A 396 -46.24 4.29 15.32
N TRP A 397 -45.73 3.10 14.95
CA TRP A 397 -46.51 1.87 14.90
C TRP A 397 -47.02 1.43 16.28
N MET A 398 -46.21 1.58 17.33
CA MET A 398 -46.67 1.34 18.71
C MET A 398 -47.79 2.32 19.11
N ALA A 399 -47.64 3.60 18.78
CA ALA A 399 -48.68 4.61 19.03
C ALA A 399 -49.97 4.29 18.27
N GLN A 400 -49.86 3.85 17.01
CA GLN A 400 -51.02 3.42 16.23
C GLN A 400 -51.68 2.17 16.84
N ALA A 401 -50.91 1.21 17.33
CA ALA A 401 -51.45 0.03 18.01
C ALA A 401 -52.28 0.41 19.25
N VAL A 402 -51.82 1.40 20.03
CA VAL A 402 -52.59 1.93 21.16
C VAL A 402 -53.89 2.60 20.70
N ARG A 403 -53.85 3.41 19.63
CA ARG A 403 -55.06 4.05 19.05
C ARG A 403 -56.09 3.04 18.56
N GLU A 404 -55.64 1.91 18.04
CA GLU A 404 -56.52 0.85 17.52
C GLU A 404 -56.94 -0.18 18.57
N SER A 405 -56.33 -0.17 19.76
CA SER A 405 -56.57 -1.16 20.84
C SER A 405 -58.02 -1.20 21.34
N GLN A 406 -58.76 -0.10 21.20
CA GLN A 406 -60.15 0.01 21.64
C GLN A 406 -61.15 -0.64 20.66
N ARG A 407 -60.69 -1.14 19.50
CA ARG A 407 -61.55 -1.80 18.51
C ARG A 407 -61.52 -3.32 18.68
N PRO A 408 -62.67 -3.98 18.88
CA PRO A 408 -62.72 -5.43 18.89
C PRO A 408 -62.33 -5.99 17.51
N ARG A 409 -61.25 -6.77 17.44
CA ARG A 409 -60.84 -7.50 16.23
C ARG A 409 -60.79 -9.01 16.52
N PRO A 410 -61.66 -9.82 15.89
CA PRO A 410 -61.78 -11.25 16.20
C PRO A 410 -60.79 -12.16 15.44
N VAL A 411 -59.63 -11.66 14.97
CA VAL A 411 -58.77 -12.42 14.04
C VAL A 411 -57.30 -12.42 14.47
N GLU A 412 -56.72 -13.60 14.65
CA GLU A 412 -55.28 -13.82 14.81
C GLU A 412 -54.56 -13.54 13.48
N VAL A 413 -53.59 -12.60 13.48
CA VAL A 413 -52.89 -12.17 12.26
C VAL A 413 -51.47 -12.74 12.23
N LYS A 414 -51.19 -13.65 11.29
CA LYS A 414 -49.81 -14.12 11.03
C LYS A 414 -49.05 -13.16 10.11
N THR A 415 -47.73 -13.09 10.27
CA THR A 415 -46.82 -12.24 9.48
C THR A 415 -46.96 -12.42 7.97
N ALA A 416 -47.13 -13.66 7.49
CA ALA A 416 -47.32 -13.96 6.07
C ALA A 416 -48.62 -13.36 5.46
N HIS A 417 -49.60 -13.02 6.30
CA HIS A 417 -50.86 -12.40 5.85
C HIS A 417 -50.79 -10.88 5.74
N LEU A 418 -49.72 -10.23 6.23
CA LEU A 418 -49.57 -8.77 6.25
C LEU A 418 -49.72 -8.11 4.87
N LYS A 419 -49.40 -8.82 3.79
CA LYS A 419 -49.60 -8.33 2.41
C LYS A 419 -51.05 -7.98 2.05
N ASN A 420 -52.03 -8.56 2.75
CA ASN A 420 -53.45 -8.32 2.48
C ASN A 420 -54.03 -7.14 3.28
N TRP A 421 -53.26 -6.61 4.25
CA TRP A 421 -53.67 -5.54 5.13
C TRP A 421 -53.20 -4.19 4.61
N HIS A 422 -54.07 -3.18 4.73
CA HIS A 422 -53.85 -1.84 4.20
C HIS A 422 -54.19 -0.79 5.26
N PHE A 423 -53.46 0.32 5.23
CA PHE A 423 -53.73 1.51 6.02
C PHE A 423 -54.34 2.61 5.13
N GLY A 424 -55.44 3.22 5.55
CA GLY A 424 -56.08 4.32 4.82
C GLY A 424 -57.51 4.59 5.27
N GLY A 425 -58.23 5.44 4.53
CA GLY A 425 -59.59 5.86 4.88
C GLY A 425 -60.58 4.70 4.86
N SER A 426 -61.40 4.58 5.90
CA SER A 426 -62.51 3.63 5.94
C SER A 426 -63.63 4.11 5.02
N SER A 427 -64.24 3.20 4.25
CA SER A 427 -65.46 3.53 3.48
C SER A 427 -66.72 3.59 4.33
N GLU A 428 -66.63 3.25 5.62
CA GLU A 428 -67.69 3.48 6.60
C GLU A 428 -67.44 4.86 7.22
N GLY A 429 -68.41 5.77 7.09
CA GLY A 429 -68.29 7.23 7.26
C GLY A 429 -67.94 7.77 8.65
N GLY A 430 -67.08 7.11 9.41
CA GLY A 430 -66.39 7.66 10.59
C GLY A 430 -64.99 8.13 10.19
N GLY A 431 -64.80 9.45 10.08
CA GLY A 431 -63.53 10.08 9.69
C GLY A 431 -62.33 9.54 10.45
N GLY A 432 -61.34 9.00 9.73
CA GLY A 432 -60.06 8.52 10.26
C GLY A 432 -59.40 7.48 9.33
N LEU A 433 -58.06 7.39 9.39
CA LEU A 433 -57.28 6.35 8.68
C LEU A 433 -57.03 5.15 9.61
N TRP A 434 -57.33 3.95 9.13
CA TRP A 434 -57.29 2.72 9.94
C TRP A 434 -56.68 1.54 9.18
N ILE A 435 -56.19 0.54 9.91
CA ILE A 435 -55.81 -0.76 9.32
C ILE A 435 -57.06 -1.56 8.94
N THR A 436 -57.14 -1.98 7.68
CA THR A 436 -58.25 -2.76 7.10
C THR A 436 -57.71 -3.96 6.30
N ASN A 437 -58.42 -5.09 6.34
CA ASN A 437 -58.09 -6.27 5.54
C ASN A 437 -58.90 -6.24 4.22
N LYS A 438 -58.22 -6.18 3.07
CA LYS A 438 -58.91 -6.18 1.77
C LYS A 438 -59.35 -7.58 1.33
N ALA A 439 -58.75 -8.66 1.85
CA ALA A 439 -59.08 -10.03 1.46
C ALA A 439 -60.38 -10.54 2.10
N THR A 440 -60.79 -9.99 3.25
CA THR A 440 -62.02 -10.42 3.95
C THR A 440 -63.29 -9.78 3.39
N ARG A 441 -63.18 -8.86 2.41
CA ARG A 441 -64.33 -8.21 1.77
C ARG A 441 -64.98 -9.02 0.65
N SER A 442 -64.35 -10.09 0.16
CA SER A 442 -64.99 -10.96 -0.84
C SER A 442 -65.96 -11.99 -0.24
N ASN A 443 -65.95 -12.18 1.09
CA ASN A 443 -66.71 -13.25 1.75
C ASN A 443 -67.65 -12.74 2.87
N LEU A 444 -67.84 -11.43 3.02
CA LEU A 444 -68.96 -10.88 3.79
C LEU A 444 -70.08 -10.57 2.80
N THR A 445 -71.00 -11.53 2.72
CA THR A 445 -72.28 -11.53 2.02
C THR A 445 -72.90 -10.14 1.81
N GLU A 446 -73.04 -9.76 0.54
CA GLU A 446 -74.34 -9.28 0.05
C GLU A 446 -75.40 -10.29 0.50
N GLU A 447 -76.13 -10.03 1.58
CA GLU A 447 -77.49 -10.55 1.77
C GLU A 447 -78.20 -9.81 2.93
N ALA A 448 -79.38 -9.26 2.57
CA ALA A 448 -80.39 -8.55 3.37
C ALA A 448 -79.95 -7.18 3.94
N ILE A 449 -80.57 -6.05 3.56
CA ILE A 449 -82.00 -5.74 3.79
C ILE A 449 -82.64 -5.02 2.58
N SER A 450 -83.60 -5.73 1.96
CA SER A 450 -84.96 -5.31 1.58
C SER A 450 -85.24 -3.91 1.00
N LEU A 451 -85.69 -3.90 -0.26
CA LEU A 451 -86.61 -2.90 -0.82
C LEU A 451 -88.05 -3.15 -0.31
N ARG A 452 -88.66 -2.21 0.44
CA ARG A 452 -90.04 -1.73 0.21
C ARG A 452 -90.47 -0.55 1.11
N SER A 453 -90.97 0.50 0.47
CA SER A 453 -91.98 1.46 0.94
C SER A 453 -93.26 0.72 1.40
N SER A 454 -94.10 1.17 2.34
CA SER A 454 -94.80 2.46 2.45
C SER A 454 -95.58 2.56 3.78
N ILE A 455 -95.74 3.80 4.28
CA ILE A 455 -96.75 4.50 5.15
C ILE A 455 -97.92 3.69 5.80
N PRO A 456 -98.46 4.14 6.96
CA PRO A 456 -99.40 5.28 7.03
C PRO A 456 -98.95 6.46 7.91
#